data_AF-A0A7S4AJC2-F1
#
_entry.id   AF-A0A7S4AJC2-F1
#
_cell.length_a   1.000
_cell.length_b   1.000
_cell.length_c   1.000
_cell.angle_alpha   90.00
_cell.angle_beta   90.00
_cell.angle_gamma   90.00
#
_symmetry.space_group_name_H-M   'P 1'
#
loop_
_entity.id
_entity.type
_entity.pdbx_description
1 polymer ?
#
loop_
_entity_poly.entity_id
_entity_poly.type
_entity_poly.pdbx_seq_one_letter_code
_entity_poly.pdbx_strand_id
1 'polypeptide(L)'
;MVENQSPDDGSMPNIVPPMGRTEGAPNWQTAYPMILWVMMTYHGDRQLIFQHHDSLVRYFDFLESSYHKTGLKNFRTGFGDWVPPMPHPKADPHLMGAFAFLGDLKLGIDLFQYSNHPDSGSQVERLTKLRTKLSPEFHYAFFNATSGVYMSGLQTEQALPLYLGVVPNELQNSVLSNLVDDIEITQKGHTTSGIIGIKYAMEVLSTLDRGDVALDLALQRTYPSWGYMVNSQYEPATTVWELWESDFAGPGMNSRNHHMFGSVTGWFYKYVAGIQPLDPGFSRVQIQPNLLRHKNFTVTVSTPRGRISLNYLKQNNNEEGNSIEFIYEITLPPCTSGTFYIPIAIDDKEFALSNEIKRRFNLARSAVSTRHQWYSSCRKGRQ
;
A
#
# COMPACT_ATOMS: atom_id res chain seq x y z
N MET A 1 -16.96 9.86 -13.18
CA MET A 1 -17.02 8.38 -13.04
C MET A 1 -18.46 7.90 -13.00
N VAL A 2 -19.26 8.32 -12.01
CA VAL A 2 -20.67 7.87 -11.87
C VAL A 2 -21.53 8.12 -13.12
N GLU A 3 -21.41 9.27 -13.76
CA GLU A 3 -22.14 9.59 -15.01
C GLU A 3 -21.81 8.65 -16.19
N ASN A 4 -20.68 7.94 -16.11
CA ASN A 4 -20.25 6.96 -17.11
C ASN A 4 -20.35 5.52 -16.63
N GLN A 5 -20.93 5.27 -15.44
CA GLN A 5 -21.26 3.93 -14.99
C GLN A 5 -22.32 3.34 -15.94
N SER A 6 -22.12 2.10 -16.34
CA SER A 6 -23.09 1.38 -17.18
C SER A 6 -24.44 1.30 -16.45
N PRO A 7 -25.54 1.77 -17.08
CA PRO A 7 -26.87 1.64 -16.50
C PRO A 7 -27.41 0.20 -16.55
N ASP A 8 -26.84 -0.64 -17.43
CA ASP A 8 -27.34 -2.00 -17.67
C ASP A 8 -26.86 -2.99 -16.61
N ASP A 9 -25.61 -2.84 -16.14
CA ASP A 9 -24.98 -3.81 -15.26
C ASP A 9 -24.21 -3.20 -14.08
N GLY A 10 -23.95 -1.88 -14.05
CA GLY A 10 -23.20 -1.22 -12.98
C GLY A 10 -21.68 -1.19 -13.16
N SER A 11 -21.15 -1.68 -14.29
CA SER A 11 -19.72 -1.64 -14.60
C SER A 11 -19.19 -0.21 -14.82
N MET A 12 -17.89 -0.02 -14.60
CA MET A 12 -17.15 1.22 -14.87
C MET A 12 -16.24 1.04 -16.10
N PRO A 13 -16.04 2.09 -16.93
CA PRO A 13 -15.12 2.02 -18.07
C PRO A 13 -13.66 2.18 -17.65
N ASN A 14 -12.72 1.80 -18.53
CA ASN A 14 -11.28 1.97 -18.30
C ASN A 14 -10.82 3.43 -18.27
N ILE A 15 -11.53 4.31 -18.98
CA ILE A 15 -11.18 5.73 -19.18
C ILE A 15 -12.43 6.55 -18.90
N VAL A 16 -12.26 7.67 -18.19
CA VAL A 16 -13.34 8.59 -17.83
C VAL A 16 -12.87 10.03 -18.08
N PRO A 17 -13.52 10.80 -18.98
CA PRO A 17 -14.65 10.41 -19.83
C PRO A 17 -14.27 9.34 -20.88
N PRO A 18 -15.18 8.42 -21.22
CA PRO A 18 -14.85 7.28 -22.08
C PRO A 18 -14.75 7.65 -23.57
N MET A 19 -13.72 7.14 -24.25
CA MET A 19 -13.63 7.12 -25.71
C MET A 19 -14.29 5.84 -26.27
N GLY A 20 -15.61 5.73 -26.07
CA GLY A 20 -16.41 4.55 -26.39
C GLY A 20 -16.83 3.74 -25.16
N ARG A 21 -17.99 3.07 -25.22
CA ARG A 21 -18.50 2.27 -24.10
C ARG A 21 -17.90 0.87 -24.14
N THR A 22 -16.82 0.66 -23.39
CA THR A 22 -16.30 -0.68 -23.09
C THR A 22 -16.29 -0.90 -21.59
N GLU A 23 -16.68 -2.10 -21.19
CA GLU A 23 -16.57 -2.58 -19.83
C GLU A 23 -15.09 -2.54 -19.40
N GLY A 24 -14.81 -2.02 -18.20
CA GLY A 24 -13.45 -1.85 -17.72
C GLY A 24 -12.76 -3.15 -17.30
N ALA A 25 -11.42 -3.15 -17.32
CA ALA A 25 -10.60 -4.18 -16.71
C ALA A 25 -10.75 -4.12 -15.18
N PRO A 26 -10.76 -5.26 -14.46
CA PRO A 26 -10.99 -5.30 -13.02
C PRO A 26 -10.12 -4.31 -12.21
N ASN A 27 -8.79 -4.36 -12.40
CA ASN A 27 -7.85 -3.47 -11.70
C ASN A 27 -7.99 -1.98 -12.06
N TRP A 28 -8.59 -1.65 -13.21
CA TRP A 28 -8.88 -0.27 -13.61
C TRP A 28 -10.20 0.22 -12.99
N GLN A 29 -11.21 -0.65 -12.93
CA GLN A 29 -12.49 -0.34 -12.30
C GLN A 29 -12.36 -0.08 -10.79
N THR A 30 -11.40 -0.74 -10.11
CA THR A 30 -11.00 -0.46 -8.71
C THR A 30 -10.70 1.02 -8.46
N ALA A 31 -10.35 1.81 -9.48
CA ALA A 31 -10.14 3.26 -9.33
C ALA A 31 -11.36 3.95 -8.69
N TYR A 32 -12.59 3.52 -9.00
CA TYR A 32 -13.79 4.13 -8.44
C TYR A 32 -13.88 4.00 -6.90
N PRO A 33 -13.98 2.79 -6.31
CA PRO A 33 -13.98 2.66 -4.86
C PRO A 33 -12.67 3.14 -4.22
N MET A 34 -11.51 2.98 -4.88
CA MET A 34 -10.22 3.42 -4.36
C MET A 34 -10.14 4.94 -4.20
N ILE A 35 -10.64 5.73 -5.16
CA ILE A 35 -10.65 7.20 -5.05
C ILE A 35 -11.52 7.63 -3.86
N LEU A 36 -12.71 7.05 -3.69
CA LEU A 36 -13.56 7.32 -2.54
C LEU A 36 -12.87 6.93 -1.23
N TRP A 37 -12.15 5.81 -1.22
CA TRP A 37 -11.38 5.36 -0.07
C TRP A 37 -10.26 6.32 0.30
N VAL A 38 -9.52 6.84 -0.68
CA VAL A 38 -8.47 7.85 -0.49
C VAL A 38 -9.06 9.15 0.04
N MET A 39 -10.18 9.63 -0.53
CA MET A 39 -10.88 10.83 -0.05
C MET A 39 -11.35 10.67 1.40
N MET A 40 -11.94 9.52 1.74
CA MET A 40 -12.35 9.25 3.11
C MET A 40 -11.14 9.15 4.05
N THR A 41 -10.14 8.34 3.70
CA THR A 41 -8.98 8.06 4.57
C THR A 41 -8.17 9.32 4.86
N TYR A 42 -7.78 10.06 3.82
CA TYR A 42 -6.87 11.20 3.96
C TYR A 42 -7.58 12.53 4.19
N HIS A 43 -8.84 12.68 3.74
CA HIS A 43 -9.60 13.92 3.90
C HIS A 43 -10.76 13.84 4.91
N GLY A 44 -11.15 12.64 5.34
CA GLY A 44 -12.30 12.45 6.23
C GLY A 44 -13.65 12.61 5.54
N ASP A 45 -13.69 12.58 4.20
CA ASP A 45 -14.89 12.86 3.42
C ASP A 45 -15.85 11.65 3.39
N ARG A 46 -16.73 11.60 4.39
CA ARG A 46 -17.81 10.61 4.46
C ARG A 46 -19.00 10.98 3.57
N GLN A 47 -19.13 12.25 3.18
CA GLN A 47 -20.25 12.74 2.40
C GLN A 47 -20.22 12.18 0.98
N LEU A 48 -19.03 12.09 0.38
CA LEU A 48 -18.88 11.44 -0.92
C LEU A 48 -19.38 9.99 -0.89
N ILE A 49 -19.07 9.22 0.15
CA ILE A 49 -19.54 7.84 0.26
C ILE A 49 -21.08 7.80 0.34
N PHE A 50 -21.67 8.67 1.15
CA PHE A 50 -23.12 8.79 1.26
C PHE A 50 -23.77 9.12 -0.09
N GLN A 51 -23.24 10.10 -0.82
CA GLN A 51 -23.76 10.53 -2.12
C GLN A 51 -23.61 9.45 -3.21
N HIS A 52 -22.58 8.62 -3.09
CA HIS A 52 -22.24 7.59 -4.06
C HIS A 52 -22.79 6.20 -3.71
N HIS A 53 -23.62 6.09 -2.65
CA HIS A 53 -24.11 4.83 -2.11
C HIS A 53 -24.70 3.90 -3.17
N ASP A 54 -25.73 4.36 -3.90
CA ASP A 54 -26.41 3.54 -4.91
C ASP A 54 -25.48 3.09 -6.05
N SER A 55 -24.54 3.96 -6.43
CA SER A 55 -23.57 3.66 -7.49
C SER A 55 -22.53 2.65 -7.03
N LEU A 56 -22.12 2.68 -5.74
CA LEU A 56 -21.29 1.65 -5.14
C LEU A 56 -22.04 0.32 -5.05
N VAL A 57 -23.32 0.31 -4.65
CA VAL A 57 -24.14 -0.92 -4.60
C VAL A 57 -24.20 -1.57 -5.98
N ARG A 58 -24.53 -0.82 -7.04
CA ARG A 58 -24.54 -1.34 -8.42
C ARG A 58 -23.17 -1.86 -8.86
N TYR A 59 -22.09 -1.21 -8.44
CA TYR A 59 -20.74 -1.68 -8.74
C TYR A 59 -20.42 -3.03 -8.08
N PHE A 60 -20.83 -3.23 -6.82
CA PHE A 60 -20.63 -4.52 -6.15
C PHE A 60 -21.58 -5.60 -6.65
N ASP A 61 -22.80 -5.25 -7.07
CA ASP A 61 -23.72 -6.15 -7.77
C ASP A 61 -23.13 -6.66 -9.08
N PHE A 62 -22.52 -5.76 -9.87
CA PHE A 62 -21.80 -6.11 -11.09
C PHE A 62 -20.69 -7.14 -10.82
N LEU A 63 -19.83 -6.87 -9.83
CA LEU A 63 -18.70 -7.74 -9.51
C LEU A 63 -19.17 -9.12 -9.02
N GLU A 64 -20.19 -9.15 -8.15
CA GLU A 64 -20.77 -10.40 -7.68
C GLU A 64 -21.44 -11.18 -8.82
N SER A 65 -22.19 -10.51 -9.71
CA SER A 65 -22.80 -11.16 -10.88
C SER A 65 -21.76 -11.74 -11.83
N SER A 66 -20.60 -11.08 -11.96
CA SER A 66 -19.47 -11.58 -12.74
C SER A 66 -18.88 -12.85 -12.13
N TYR A 67 -18.75 -12.89 -10.79
CA TYR A 67 -18.29 -14.07 -10.08
C TYR A 67 -19.26 -15.25 -10.26
N HIS A 68 -20.56 -15.03 -10.16
CA HIS A 68 -21.56 -16.08 -10.34
C HIS A 68 -21.54 -16.69 -11.75
N LYS A 69 -21.06 -15.95 -12.76
CA LYS A 69 -20.93 -16.46 -14.14
C LYS A 69 -19.71 -17.37 -14.34
N THR A 70 -18.58 -17.10 -13.68
CA THR A 70 -17.28 -17.73 -14.02
C THR A 70 -16.56 -18.40 -12.86
N GLY A 71 -16.93 -18.11 -11.61
CA GLY A 71 -16.14 -18.41 -10.42
C GLY A 71 -14.85 -17.56 -10.33
N LEU A 72 -14.08 -17.72 -9.24
CA LEU A 72 -12.81 -17.00 -9.06
C LEU A 72 -11.70 -17.49 -9.99
N LYS A 73 -11.59 -18.81 -10.19
CA LYS A 73 -10.50 -19.40 -10.99
C LYS A 73 -10.46 -18.89 -12.43
N ASN A 74 -11.63 -18.61 -13.01
CA ASN A 74 -11.78 -18.09 -14.37
C ASN A 74 -12.35 -16.67 -14.36
N PHE A 75 -12.13 -15.90 -13.29
CA PHE A 75 -12.70 -14.57 -13.15
C PHE A 75 -12.24 -13.65 -14.28
N ARG A 76 -13.07 -12.65 -14.60
CA ARG A 76 -12.81 -11.61 -15.62
C ARG A 76 -11.39 -11.05 -15.54
N THR A 77 -10.81 -10.77 -16.69
CA THR A 77 -9.42 -10.32 -16.86
C THR A 77 -9.35 -8.94 -17.51
N GLY A 78 -8.15 -8.45 -17.82
CA GLY A 78 -7.95 -7.17 -18.50
C GLY A 78 -6.46 -6.93 -18.76
N PHE A 79 -5.99 -5.70 -18.57
CA PHE A 79 -4.60 -5.35 -18.82
C PHE A 79 -3.58 -6.11 -17.95
N GLY A 80 -4.03 -6.65 -16.81
CA GLY A 80 -3.22 -7.44 -15.88
C GLY A 80 -2.19 -6.59 -15.13
N ASP A 81 -1.09 -7.22 -14.73
CA ASP A 81 0.05 -6.50 -14.18
C ASP A 81 0.80 -5.80 -15.31
N TRP A 82 0.39 -4.57 -15.62
CA TRP A 82 0.83 -3.86 -16.82
C TRP A 82 2.32 -3.51 -16.75
N VAL A 83 3.01 -3.70 -17.87
CA VAL A 83 4.42 -3.36 -18.12
C VAL A 83 5.43 -3.90 -17.07
N PRO A 84 5.47 -5.23 -16.84
CA PRO A 84 6.61 -5.82 -16.15
C PRO A 84 7.89 -5.57 -16.96
N PRO A 85 9.06 -5.44 -16.33
CA PRO A 85 10.31 -5.21 -17.02
C PRO A 85 10.67 -6.40 -17.91
N MET A 86 11.20 -6.13 -19.11
CA MET A 86 11.70 -7.18 -19.99
C MET A 86 12.86 -7.97 -19.34
N PRO A 87 12.93 -9.30 -19.50
CA PRO A 87 12.05 -10.17 -20.30
C PRO A 87 10.90 -10.82 -19.50
N HIS A 88 10.56 -10.30 -18.32
CA HIS A 88 9.63 -10.95 -17.40
C HIS A 88 8.18 -10.92 -17.92
N PRO A 89 7.43 -12.02 -17.79
CA PRO A 89 6.03 -12.07 -18.21
C PRO A 89 5.12 -11.33 -17.22
N LYS A 90 3.89 -11.05 -17.66
CA LYS A 90 2.83 -10.62 -16.74
C LYS A 90 2.40 -11.78 -15.85
N ALA A 91 1.98 -11.45 -14.63
CA ALA A 91 1.28 -12.38 -13.74
C ALA A 91 0.00 -12.93 -14.38
N ASP A 92 -0.44 -14.09 -13.90
CA ASP A 92 -1.66 -14.74 -14.39
C ASP A 92 -2.86 -13.78 -14.41
N PRO A 93 -3.54 -13.63 -15.56
CA PRO A 93 -4.59 -12.63 -15.72
C PRO A 93 -5.83 -12.91 -14.87
N HIS A 94 -6.12 -14.17 -14.53
CA HIS A 94 -7.26 -14.53 -13.67
C HIS A 94 -6.95 -14.27 -12.20
N LEU A 95 -5.71 -14.54 -11.75
CA LEU A 95 -5.24 -14.12 -10.42
C LEU A 95 -5.36 -12.60 -10.28
N MET A 96 -4.91 -11.84 -11.28
CA MET A 96 -5.02 -10.38 -11.28
C MET A 96 -6.48 -9.88 -11.19
N GLY A 97 -7.40 -10.55 -11.88
CA GLY A 97 -8.83 -10.24 -11.83
C GLY A 97 -9.46 -10.57 -10.48
N ALA A 98 -9.20 -11.77 -9.97
CA ALA A 98 -9.66 -12.22 -8.66
C ALA A 98 -9.10 -11.33 -7.52
N PHE A 99 -7.85 -10.87 -7.67
CA PHE A 99 -7.21 -9.94 -6.75
C PHE A 99 -7.99 -8.63 -6.65
N ALA A 100 -8.29 -8.03 -7.80
CA ALA A 100 -9.09 -6.80 -7.87
C ALA A 100 -10.44 -6.98 -7.20
N PHE A 101 -11.13 -8.11 -7.44
CA PHE A 101 -12.43 -8.38 -6.85
C PHE A 101 -12.37 -8.48 -5.31
N LEU A 102 -11.48 -9.32 -4.75
CA LEU A 102 -11.37 -9.45 -3.29
C LEU A 102 -10.88 -8.15 -2.62
N GLY A 103 -9.99 -7.41 -3.30
CA GLY A 103 -9.56 -6.08 -2.88
C GLY A 103 -10.72 -5.08 -2.84
N ASP A 104 -11.54 -5.06 -3.89
CA ASP A 104 -12.71 -4.20 -3.97
C ASP A 104 -13.75 -4.56 -2.91
N LEU A 105 -13.98 -5.84 -2.61
CA LEU A 105 -14.85 -6.24 -1.51
C LEU A 105 -14.37 -5.65 -0.17
N LYS A 106 -13.06 -5.65 0.10
CA LYS A 106 -12.51 -5.02 1.30
C LYS A 106 -12.74 -3.50 1.28
N LEU A 107 -12.46 -2.84 0.16
CA LEU A 107 -12.72 -1.41 0.01
C LEU A 107 -14.20 -1.08 0.22
N GLY A 108 -15.12 -1.88 -0.34
CA GLY A 108 -16.56 -1.73 -0.18
C GLY A 108 -16.99 -1.85 1.27
N ILE A 109 -16.52 -2.90 1.96
CA ILE A 109 -16.77 -3.09 3.40
C ILE A 109 -16.34 -1.83 4.16
N ASP A 110 -15.12 -1.35 3.95
CA ASP A 110 -14.62 -0.21 4.70
C ASP A 110 -15.38 1.09 4.34
N LEU A 111 -15.64 1.34 3.06
CA LEU A 111 -16.44 2.49 2.61
C LEU A 111 -17.82 2.50 3.27
N PHE A 112 -18.56 1.39 3.19
CA PHE A 112 -19.89 1.30 3.80
C PHE A 112 -19.85 1.35 5.33
N GLN A 113 -18.78 0.90 6.00
CA GLN A 113 -18.60 1.08 7.44
C GLN A 113 -18.44 2.55 7.84
N TYR A 114 -17.77 3.36 7.01
CA TYR A 114 -17.60 4.78 7.25
C TYR A 114 -18.78 5.64 6.74
N SER A 115 -19.67 5.04 5.95
CA SER A 115 -20.88 5.65 5.44
C SER A 115 -21.92 5.86 6.56
N ASN A 116 -22.53 7.06 6.58
CA ASN A 116 -23.69 7.36 7.42
C ASN A 116 -25.02 7.07 6.71
N HIS A 117 -25.00 6.39 5.56
CA HIS A 117 -26.21 6.05 4.82
C HIS A 117 -26.98 4.91 5.52
N PRO A 118 -28.31 5.00 5.75
CA PRO A 118 -29.08 4.02 6.51
C PRO A 118 -28.91 2.57 6.04
N ASP A 119 -28.78 2.37 4.72
CA ASP A 119 -28.70 1.03 4.13
C ASP A 119 -27.28 0.42 4.13
N SER A 120 -26.26 1.18 4.57
CA SER A 120 -24.85 0.74 4.52
C SER A 120 -24.59 -0.51 5.36
N GLY A 121 -25.30 -0.67 6.49
CA GLY A 121 -25.12 -1.82 7.37
C GLY A 121 -25.37 -3.16 6.65
N SER A 122 -26.40 -3.21 5.79
CA SER A 122 -26.73 -4.41 5.02
C SER A 122 -25.65 -4.75 3.98
N GLN A 123 -25.07 -3.72 3.35
CA GLN A 123 -23.96 -3.90 2.40
C GLN A 123 -22.68 -4.36 3.10
N VAL A 124 -22.36 -3.81 4.28
CA VAL A 124 -21.21 -4.29 5.09
C VAL A 124 -21.37 -5.78 5.40
N GLU A 125 -22.54 -6.21 5.87
CA GLU A 125 -22.78 -7.61 6.20
C GLU A 125 -22.67 -8.52 4.97
N ARG A 126 -23.31 -8.14 3.86
CA ARG A 126 -23.28 -8.88 2.59
C ARG A 126 -21.86 -9.04 2.06
N LEU A 127 -21.12 -7.94 1.90
CA LEU A 127 -19.77 -7.98 1.33
C LEU A 127 -18.79 -8.70 2.26
N THR A 128 -18.96 -8.58 3.58
CA THR A 128 -18.16 -9.34 4.55
C THR A 128 -18.39 -10.85 4.39
N LYS A 129 -19.65 -11.30 4.35
CA LYS A 129 -19.96 -12.72 4.13
C LYS A 129 -19.37 -13.25 2.82
N LEU A 130 -19.49 -12.46 1.75
CA LEU A 130 -18.93 -12.82 0.44
C LEU A 130 -17.40 -12.91 0.51
N ARG A 131 -16.71 -11.91 1.05
CA ARG A 131 -15.24 -11.92 1.18
C ARG A 131 -14.75 -13.08 2.04
N THR A 132 -15.43 -13.38 3.15
CA THR A 132 -15.08 -14.51 4.03
C THR A 132 -15.21 -15.84 3.27
N LYS A 133 -16.27 -16.04 2.47
CA LYS A 133 -16.43 -17.23 1.63
C LYS A 133 -15.32 -17.33 0.58
N LEU A 134 -14.99 -16.22 -0.07
CA LEU A 134 -14.11 -16.18 -1.23
C LEU A 134 -12.61 -16.21 -0.91
N SER A 135 -12.21 -15.82 0.30
CA SER A 135 -10.81 -15.83 0.73
C SER A 135 -10.14 -17.22 0.61
N PRO A 136 -10.71 -18.32 1.16
CA PRO A 136 -10.15 -19.65 0.94
C PRO A 136 -10.29 -20.12 -0.52
N GLU A 137 -11.36 -19.74 -1.24
CA GLU A 137 -11.52 -20.09 -2.65
C GLU A 137 -10.39 -19.50 -3.51
N PHE A 138 -9.97 -18.26 -3.23
CA PHE A 138 -8.80 -17.64 -3.87
C PHE A 138 -7.54 -18.48 -3.64
N HIS A 139 -7.26 -18.84 -2.38
CA HIS A 139 -6.09 -19.66 -2.05
C HIS A 139 -6.08 -20.97 -2.85
N TYR A 140 -7.17 -21.73 -2.83
CA TYR A 140 -7.26 -23.01 -3.54
C TYR A 140 -7.23 -22.88 -5.07
N ALA A 141 -7.70 -21.76 -5.62
CA ALA A 141 -7.71 -21.55 -7.07
C ALA A 141 -6.31 -21.33 -7.63
N PHE A 142 -5.42 -20.68 -6.87
CA PHE A 142 -4.16 -20.13 -7.39
C PHE A 142 -2.90 -20.65 -6.70
N PHE A 143 -3.00 -21.28 -5.52
CA PHE A 143 -1.84 -21.86 -4.83
C PHE A 143 -1.53 -23.27 -5.33
N ASN A 144 -0.27 -23.51 -5.68
CA ASN A 144 0.21 -24.85 -6.03
C ASN A 144 0.86 -25.50 -4.81
N ALA A 145 0.16 -26.45 -4.19
CA ALA A 145 0.63 -27.16 -2.99
C ALA A 145 1.89 -28.02 -3.24
N THR A 146 2.18 -28.41 -4.48
CA THR A 146 3.38 -29.20 -4.81
C THR A 146 4.62 -28.33 -4.86
N SER A 147 4.55 -27.16 -5.50
CA SER A 147 5.69 -26.22 -5.59
C SER A 147 5.75 -25.22 -4.43
N GLY A 148 4.69 -25.08 -3.64
CA GLY A 148 4.64 -24.16 -2.50
C GLY A 148 4.53 -22.67 -2.89
N VAL A 149 4.11 -22.38 -4.13
CA VAL A 149 4.01 -21.02 -4.67
C VAL A 149 2.65 -20.76 -5.29
N TYR A 150 2.25 -19.49 -5.36
CA TYR A 150 1.10 -19.09 -6.18
C TYR A 150 1.49 -19.07 -7.65
N MET A 151 0.66 -19.68 -8.50
CA MET A 151 0.82 -19.73 -9.95
C MET A 151 2.23 -20.16 -10.39
N SER A 152 2.98 -19.27 -11.06
CA SER A 152 4.34 -19.53 -11.53
C SER A 152 5.43 -19.02 -10.58
N GLY A 153 5.04 -18.41 -9.46
CA GLY A 153 5.95 -17.90 -8.44
C GLY A 153 6.52 -16.51 -8.71
N LEU A 154 5.94 -15.75 -9.64
CA LEU A 154 6.35 -14.36 -9.91
C LEU A 154 6.14 -13.48 -8.66
N GLN A 155 6.92 -12.40 -8.53
CA GLN A 155 6.82 -11.47 -7.40
C GLN A 155 5.39 -10.99 -7.18
N THR A 156 4.70 -10.58 -8.25
CA THR A 156 3.29 -10.18 -8.22
C THR A 156 2.39 -11.31 -7.71
N GLU A 157 2.58 -12.54 -8.19
CA GLU A 157 1.73 -13.69 -7.84
C GLU A 157 1.86 -14.08 -6.36
N GLN A 158 3.00 -13.79 -5.73
CA GLN A 158 3.22 -13.99 -4.30
C GLN A 158 2.76 -12.80 -3.45
N ALA A 159 3.03 -11.58 -3.91
CA ALA A 159 2.71 -10.35 -3.18
C ALA A 159 1.20 -10.12 -3.04
N LEU A 160 0.43 -10.32 -4.12
CA LEU A 160 -1.01 -10.05 -4.12
C LEU A 160 -1.81 -10.88 -3.09
N PRO A 161 -1.66 -12.21 -2.97
CA PRO A 161 -2.36 -12.97 -1.93
C PRO A 161 -1.90 -12.62 -0.50
N LEU A 162 -0.61 -12.32 -0.30
CA LEU A 162 -0.09 -11.83 0.98
C LEU A 162 -0.78 -10.51 1.37
N TYR A 163 -0.90 -9.58 0.41
CA TYR A 163 -1.57 -8.29 0.62
C TYR A 163 -3.05 -8.46 0.96
N LEU A 164 -3.76 -9.36 0.27
CA LEU A 164 -5.17 -9.64 0.56
C LEU A 164 -5.40 -10.29 1.93
N GLY A 165 -4.37 -10.89 2.52
CA GLY A 165 -4.48 -11.69 3.74
C GLY A 165 -5.23 -13.01 3.51
N VAL A 166 -5.10 -13.60 2.32
CA VAL A 166 -5.77 -14.87 1.96
C VAL A 166 -4.83 -16.07 2.04
N VAL A 167 -3.54 -15.85 2.27
CA VAL A 167 -2.57 -16.93 2.54
C VAL A 167 -2.86 -17.51 3.93
N PRO A 168 -3.01 -18.84 4.07
CA PRO A 168 -3.08 -19.48 5.39
C PRO A 168 -1.88 -19.11 6.27
N ASN A 169 -2.11 -18.90 7.56
CA ASN A 169 -1.10 -18.42 8.49
C ASN A 169 0.16 -19.31 8.51
N GLU A 170 -0.02 -20.61 8.41
CA GLU A 170 1.05 -21.62 8.36
C GLU A 170 1.91 -21.54 7.10
N LEU A 171 1.39 -20.96 6.01
CA LEU A 171 2.10 -20.78 4.74
C LEU A 171 2.66 -19.36 4.57
N GLN A 172 2.21 -18.38 5.36
CA GLN A 172 2.53 -16.97 5.18
C GLN A 172 4.04 -16.72 5.14
N ASN A 173 4.79 -17.30 6.09
CA ASN A 173 6.25 -17.14 6.13
C ASN A 173 6.93 -17.77 4.91
N SER A 174 6.48 -18.95 4.46
CA SER A 174 7.05 -19.63 3.30
C SER A 174 6.82 -18.83 2.01
N VAL A 175 5.60 -18.31 1.80
CA VAL A 175 5.28 -17.49 0.63
C VAL A 175 6.05 -16.16 0.66
N LEU A 176 6.18 -15.54 1.83
CA LEU A 176 6.99 -14.32 1.99
C LEU A 176 8.48 -14.59 1.71
N SER A 177 9.03 -15.68 2.24
CA SER A 177 10.41 -16.10 1.95
C SER A 177 10.63 -16.32 0.46
N ASN A 178 9.71 -16.96 -0.25
CA ASN A 178 9.81 -17.14 -1.70
C ASN A 178 9.84 -15.79 -2.46
N LEU A 179 9.02 -14.81 -2.05
CA LEU A 179 9.03 -13.46 -2.63
C LEU A 179 10.37 -12.76 -2.39
N VAL A 180 10.84 -12.82 -1.14
CA VAL A 180 12.13 -12.24 -0.73
C VAL A 180 13.28 -12.87 -1.50
N ASP A 181 13.36 -14.20 -1.54
CA ASP A 181 14.45 -14.93 -2.17
C ASP A 181 14.48 -14.68 -3.67
N ASP A 182 13.32 -14.56 -4.33
CA ASP A 182 13.29 -14.10 -5.72
C ASP A 182 13.90 -12.70 -5.85
N ILE A 183 13.48 -11.73 -5.04
CA ILE A 183 13.99 -10.36 -5.10
C ILE A 183 15.50 -10.32 -4.82
N GLU A 184 15.95 -10.80 -3.66
CA GLU A 184 17.31 -10.60 -3.16
C GLU A 184 18.33 -11.52 -3.85
N ILE A 185 17.96 -12.77 -4.10
CA ILE A 185 18.89 -13.80 -4.56
C ILE A 185 18.78 -13.98 -6.08
N THR A 186 17.57 -14.25 -6.58
CA THR A 186 17.36 -14.58 -8.01
C THR A 186 17.52 -13.33 -8.90
N GLN A 187 16.86 -12.24 -8.53
CA GLN A 187 16.81 -10.99 -9.29
C GLN A 187 17.83 -9.95 -8.78
N LYS A 188 18.61 -10.30 -7.74
CA LYS A 188 19.73 -9.48 -7.22
C LYS A 188 19.30 -8.05 -6.85
N GLY A 189 18.18 -7.94 -6.15
CA GLY A 189 17.58 -6.69 -5.70
C GLY A 189 16.81 -5.94 -6.78
N HIS A 190 16.19 -6.62 -7.75
CA HIS A 190 15.39 -6.00 -8.82
C HIS A 190 13.94 -6.47 -8.81
N THR A 191 13.05 -5.58 -9.25
CA THR A 191 11.64 -5.90 -9.47
C THR A 191 11.46 -6.68 -10.77
N THR A 192 10.56 -7.64 -10.78
CA THR A 192 10.02 -8.29 -11.99
C THR A 192 8.56 -7.93 -12.25
N SER A 193 8.02 -7.04 -11.41
CA SER A 193 6.61 -6.69 -11.38
C SER A 193 6.27 -5.52 -12.31
N GLY A 194 5.05 -5.55 -12.84
CA GLY A 194 4.40 -4.40 -13.45
C GLY A 194 3.84 -3.43 -12.40
N ILE A 195 2.98 -2.52 -12.84
CA ILE A 195 2.50 -1.38 -12.03
C ILE A 195 1.69 -1.80 -10.80
N ILE A 196 0.98 -2.93 -10.88
CA ILE A 196 0.12 -3.41 -9.79
C ILE A 196 0.98 -4.19 -8.81
N GLY A 197 1.79 -5.12 -9.33
CA GLY A 197 2.67 -5.96 -8.53
C GLY A 197 3.64 -5.16 -7.68
N ILE A 198 4.37 -4.20 -8.27
CA ILE A 198 5.39 -3.44 -7.51
C ILE A 198 4.78 -2.61 -6.38
N LYS A 199 3.60 -2.03 -6.60
CA LYS A 199 2.88 -1.27 -5.57
C LYS A 199 2.61 -2.16 -4.35
N TYR A 200 2.04 -3.34 -4.57
CA TYR A 200 1.64 -4.22 -3.47
C TYR A 200 2.79 -5.03 -2.87
N ALA A 201 3.83 -5.36 -3.65
CA ALA A 201 5.06 -5.95 -3.13
C ALA A 201 5.71 -5.01 -2.10
N MET A 202 5.83 -3.72 -2.42
CA MET A 202 6.35 -2.70 -1.50
C MET A 202 5.54 -2.61 -0.19
N GLU A 203 4.21 -2.66 -0.28
CA GLU A 203 3.31 -2.66 0.88
C GLU A 203 3.51 -3.92 1.73
N VAL A 204 3.47 -5.10 1.11
CA VAL A 204 3.59 -6.41 1.79
C VAL A 204 4.91 -6.51 2.53
N LEU A 205 6.04 -6.26 1.84
CA LEU A 205 7.37 -6.29 2.43
C LEU A 205 7.44 -5.37 3.65
N SER A 206 6.85 -4.18 3.57
CA SER A 206 6.90 -3.22 4.67
C SER A 206 6.01 -3.59 5.85
N THR A 207 4.89 -4.28 5.60
CA THR A 207 3.95 -4.70 6.66
C THR A 207 4.30 -6.04 7.30
N LEU A 208 5.12 -6.87 6.62
CA LEU A 208 5.55 -8.18 7.09
C LEU A 208 7.03 -8.19 7.46
N ASP A 209 7.49 -7.11 8.12
CA ASP A 209 8.84 -6.97 8.70
C ASP A 209 10.02 -7.14 7.72
N ARG A 210 9.79 -6.98 6.41
CA ARG A 210 10.82 -6.93 5.35
C ARG A 210 10.94 -5.57 4.68
N GLY A 211 10.80 -4.52 5.47
CA GLY A 211 10.98 -3.13 5.02
C GLY A 211 12.40 -2.82 4.52
N ASP A 212 13.39 -3.64 4.92
CA ASP A 212 14.75 -3.65 4.39
C ASP A 212 14.78 -3.94 2.88
N VAL A 213 14.09 -5.00 2.45
CA VAL A 213 14.02 -5.38 1.02
C VAL A 213 13.28 -4.32 0.21
N ALA A 214 12.18 -3.80 0.75
CA ALA A 214 11.43 -2.73 0.09
C ALA A 214 12.29 -1.46 -0.08
N LEU A 215 13.11 -1.13 0.93
CA LEU A 215 14.05 -0.01 0.85
C LEU A 215 15.14 -0.26 -0.19
N ASP A 216 15.70 -1.47 -0.23
CA ASP A 216 16.73 -1.80 -1.21
C ASP A 216 16.20 -1.80 -2.65
N LEU A 217 14.96 -2.26 -2.88
CA LEU A 217 14.26 -2.08 -4.16
C LEU A 217 14.09 -0.60 -4.54
N ALA A 218 13.67 0.24 -3.59
CA ALA A 218 13.50 1.68 -3.82
C ALA A 218 14.82 2.42 -4.10
N LEU A 219 15.93 1.92 -3.54
CA LEU A 219 17.27 2.49 -3.70
C LEU A 219 18.09 1.88 -4.83
N GLN A 220 17.59 0.81 -5.47
CA GLN A 220 18.23 0.17 -6.61
C GLN A 220 18.49 1.19 -7.73
N ARG A 221 19.67 1.11 -8.35
CA ARG A 221 20.13 2.05 -9.39
C ARG A 221 20.31 1.43 -10.76
N THR A 222 20.36 0.10 -10.85
CA THR A 222 20.47 -0.61 -12.13
C THR A 222 19.11 -1.04 -12.65
N TYR A 223 19.03 -1.31 -13.95
CA TYR A 223 17.79 -1.74 -14.59
C TYR A 223 17.36 -3.12 -14.06
N PRO A 224 16.06 -3.34 -13.80
CA PRO A 224 14.95 -2.37 -13.75
C PRO A 224 14.78 -1.73 -12.36
N SER A 225 14.73 -0.39 -12.28
CA SER A 225 14.45 0.33 -11.03
C SER A 225 14.08 1.80 -11.25
N TRP A 226 13.53 2.46 -10.22
CA TRP A 226 13.36 3.92 -10.25
C TRP A 226 14.70 4.66 -10.30
N GLY A 227 15.72 4.14 -9.60
CA GLY A 227 17.05 4.72 -9.66
C GLY A 227 17.68 4.59 -11.04
N TYR A 228 17.37 3.54 -11.80
CA TYR A 228 17.77 3.44 -13.21
C TYR A 228 17.15 4.56 -14.05
N MET A 229 15.85 4.85 -13.91
CA MET A 229 15.22 5.97 -14.63
C MET A 229 15.97 7.29 -14.37
N VAL A 230 16.24 7.59 -13.10
CA VAL A 230 16.93 8.83 -12.69
C VAL A 230 18.37 8.87 -13.19
N ASN A 231 19.08 7.75 -13.16
CA ASN A 231 20.51 7.66 -13.47
C ASN A 231 20.80 7.11 -14.88
N SER A 232 19.79 6.99 -15.75
CA SER A 232 20.01 6.50 -17.12
C SER A 232 21.04 7.37 -17.80
N GLN A 233 22.06 6.74 -18.38
CA GLN A 233 23.15 7.45 -19.07
C GLN A 233 22.69 8.00 -20.42
N TYR A 234 21.60 7.46 -20.98
CA TYR A 234 21.08 7.84 -22.29
C TYR A 234 20.05 8.95 -22.17
N GLU A 235 19.17 8.85 -21.16
CA GLU A 235 18.08 9.79 -20.95
C GLU A 235 17.79 9.90 -19.44
N PRO A 236 18.46 10.78 -18.68
CA PRO A 236 18.16 10.97 -17.26
C PRO A 236 16.72 11.48 -17.06
N ALA A 237 15.90 10.67 -16.39
CA ALA A 237 14.49 10.99 -16.18
C ALA A 237 14.29 12.13 -15.16
N THR A 238 13.41 13.08 -15.48
CA THR A 238 12.92 14.11 -14.54
C THR A 238 11.46 13.89 -14.13
N THR A 239 10.79 12.92 -14.76
CA THR A 239 9.44 12.43 -14.49
C THR A 239 9.47 10.90 -14.45
N VAL A 240 8.40 10.27 -13.97
CA VAL A 240 8.29 8.80 -13.99
C VAL A 240 7.91 8.32 -15.38
N TRP A 241 8.59 7.31 -15.88
CA TRP A 241 8.39 6.74 -17.21
C TRP A 241 7.23 5.73 -17.29
N GLU A 242 6.74 5.48 -18.50
CA GLU A 242 5.74 4.45 -18.77
C GLU A 242 6.34 3.04 -18.72
N LEU A 243 7.52 2.84 -19.29
CA LEU A 243 8.24 1.57 -19.29
C LEU A 243 9.49 1.65 -18.41
N TRP A 244 9.91 0.53 -17.83
CA TRP A 244 11.16 0.45 -17.08
C TRP A 244 12.39 0.72 -17.96
N GLU A 245 12.33 0.30 -19.22
CA GLU A 245 13.35 0.38 -20.29
C GLU A 245 13.05 1.48 -21.31
N SER A 246 12.36 2.54 -20.88
CA SER A 246 11.85 3.57 -21.79
C SER A 246 12.91 4.14 -22.74
N ASP A 247 14.16 4.29 -22.27
CA ASP A 247 15.31 4.78 -23.03
C ASP A 247 15.74 3.87 -24.20
N PHE A 248 15.32 2.60 -24.21
CA PHE A 248 15.55 1.65 -25.30
C PHE A 248 14.29 1.26 -26.07
N ALA A 249 13.10 1.58 -25.55
CA ALA A 249 11.84 1.27 -26.20
C ALA A 249 11.55 2.20 -27.41
N GLY A 250 10.83 1.69 -28.40
CA GLY A 250 10.44 2.43 -29.60
C GLY A 250 9.41 3.55 -29.34
N PRO A 251 9.01 4.32 -30.37
CA PRO A 251 8.16 5.53 -30.23
C PRO A 251 6.68 5.23 -29.97
N GLY A 252 6.30 3.97 -29.70
CA GLY A 252 4.93 3.57 -29.46
C GLY A 252 4.47 3.92 -28.04
N MET A 253 4.01 2.92 -27.31
CA MET A 253 3.62 3.01 -25.90
C MET A 253 4.86 3.20 -25.01
N ASN A 254 5.39 4.42 -24.98
CA ASN A 254 6.67 4.73 -24.36
C ASN A 254 6.74 6.19 -23.82
N SER A 255 5.68 6.62 -23.12
CA SER A 255 5.63 7.97 -22.54
C SER A 255 6.72 8.17 -21.48
N ARG A 256 7.33 9.37 -21.47
CA ARG A 256 8.28 9.79 -20.44
C ARG A 256 7.63 10.41 -19.21
N ASN A 257 6.31 10.58 -19.22
CA ASN A 257 5.58 11.22 -18.15
C ASN A 257 4.30 10.43 -17.84
N HIS A 258 4.47 9.35 -17.07
CA HIS A 258 3.41 8.43 -16.68
C HIS A 258 3.50 8.12 -15.18
N HIS A 259 2.53 8.57 -14.39
CA HIS A 259 2.59 8.52 -12.93
C HIS A 259 2.35 7.12 -12.32
N MET A 260 2.17 6.07 -13.12
CA MET A 260 1.67 4.78 -12.64
C MET A 260 2.69 4.02 -11.77
N PHE A 261 3.98 4.23 -12.03
CA PHE A 261 5.06 3.78 -11.13
C PHE A 261 5.38 4.79 -10.02
N GLY A 262 4.60 5.86 -9.86
CA GLY A 262 4.79 6.89 -8.84
C GLY A 262 4.38 6.50 -7.42
N SER A 263 3.82 5.29 -7.23
CA SER A 263 3.35 4.77 -5.92
C SER A 263 4.44 4.74 -4.85
N VAL A 264 5.72 4.62 -5.25
CA VAL A 264 6.90 4.69 -4.36
C VAL A 264 6.92 5.99 -3.53
N THR A 265 6.37 7.08 -4.06
CA THR A 265 6.28 8.35 -3.33
C THR A 265 5.40 8.19 -2.09
N GLY A 266 4.22 7.59 -2.24
CA GLY A 266 3.32 7.31 -1.13
C GLY A 266 3.95 6.33 -0.12
N TRP A 267 4.73 5.38 -0.61
CA TRP A 267 5.47 4.43 0.23
C TRP A 267 6.48 5.14 1.15
N PHE A 268 7.24 6.13 0.67
CA PHE A 268 8.15 6.91 1.54
C PHE A 268 7.42 7.57 2.71
N TYR A 269 6.24 8.15 2.49
CA TYR A 269 5.46 8.75 3.57
C TYR A 269 4.92 7.70 4.55
N LYS A 270 4.36 6.62 4.02
CA LYS A 270 3.69 5.59 4.83
C LYS A 270 4.65 4.73 5.65
N TYR A 271 5.79 4.36 5.08
CA TYR A 271 6.65 3.30 5.62
C TYR A 271 8.06 3.75 5.97
N VAL A 272 8.63 4.75 5.29
CA VAL A 272 9.93 5.31 5.70
C VAL A 272 9.73 6.35 6.80
N ALA A 273 8.89 7.35 6.55
CA ALA A 273 8.50 8.33 7.55
C ALA A 273 7.50 7.76 8.58
N GLY A 274 6.71 6.76 8.18
CA GLY A 274 5.74 6.13 9.07
C GLY A 274 4.49 6.96 9.37
N ILE A 275 4.21 8.00 8.58
CA ILE A 275 3.10 8.93 8.84
C ILE A 275 1.85 8.42 8.15
N GLN A 276 0.91 7.90 8.93
CA GLN A 276 -0.34 7.34 8.41
C GLN A 276 -1.54 7.76 9.27
N PRO A 277 -2.72 8.04 8.68
CA PRO A 277 -3.92 8.30 9.47
C PRO A 277 -4.34 7.03 10.21
N LEU A 278 -4.55 7.13 11.53
CA LEU A 278 -5.23 6.10 12.32
C LEU A 278 -6.74 6.25 12.24
N ASP A 279 -7.20 7.49 12.07
CA ASP A 279 -8.59 7.83 11.82
C ASP A 279 -8.70 8.69 10.56
N PRO A 280 -9.86 8.64 9.86
CA PRO A 280 -10.12 9.46 8.68
C PRO A 280 -9.80 10.94 8.90
N GLY A 281 -9.10 11.55 7.93
CA GLY A 281 -8.77 12.99 7.96
C GLY A 281 -7.78 13.38 9.07
N PHE A 282 -6.93 12.46 9.51
CA PHE A 282 -5.82 12.70 10.46
C PHE A 282 -6.25 13.26 11.83
N SER A 283 -7.43 12.92 12.32
CA SER A 283 -7.81 13.25 13.70
C SER A 283 -6.94 12.48 14.72
N ARG A 284 -6.60 11.24 14.39
CA ARG A 284 -5.51 10.46 14.99
C ARG A 284 -4.50 10.07 13.92
N VAL A 285 -3.21 10.19 14.23
CA VAL A 285 -2.11 9.85 13.32
C VAL A 285 -1.14 8.87 13.97
N GLN A 286 -0.65 7.93 13.19
CA GLN A 286 0.50 7.09 13.51
C GLN A 286 1.76 7.74 12.95
N ILE A 287 2.84 7.72 13.72
CA ILE A 287 4.18 8.11 13.30
C ILE A 287 5.12 6.97 13.70
N GLN A 288 5.53 6.16 12.73
CA GLN A 288 6.39 4.98 12.92
C GLN A 288 7.56 5.01 11.91
N PRO A 289 8.57 5.87 12.13
CA PRO A 289 9.68 6.00 11.20
C PRO A 289 10.47 4.69 11.15
N ASN A 290 10.80 4.25 9.94
CA ASN A 290 11.60 3.06 9.72
C ASN A 290 13.07 3.46 9.55
N LEU A 291 13.91 3.18 10.56
CA LEU A 291 15.26 3.78 10.67
C LEU A 291 16.38 3.02 9.95
N LEU A 292 16.04 2.13 9.02
CA LEU A 292 16.95 1.07 8.56
C LEU A 292 18.33 1.61 8.13
N ARG A 293 18.37 2.69 7.35
CA ARG A 293 19.63 3.19 6.76
C ARG A 293 19.80 4.71 6.72
N HIS A 294 18.83 5.49 7.17
CA HIS A 294 18.87 6.95 7.03
C HIS A 294 19.63 7.62 8.19
N LYS A 295 20.54 8.55 7.85
CA LYS A 295 21.19 9.41 8.86
C LYS A 295 20.24 10.51 9.34
N ASN A 296 19.48 11.10 8.43
CA ASN A 296 18.47 12.09 8.75
C ASN A 296 17.42 12.10 7.64
N PHE A 297 16.25 12.62 7.95
CA PHE A 297 15.26 13.03 6.96
C PHE A 297 14.28 14.03 7.57
N THR A 298 13.69 14.83 6.70
CA THR A 298 12.58 15.71 7.04
C THR A 298 11.41 15.38 6.14
N VAL A 299 10.24 15.25 6.74
CA VAL A 299 8.98 15.00 6.03
C VAL A 299 7.94 15.99 6.52
N THR A 300 7.10 16.46 5.61
CA THR A 300 5.90 17.23 5.96
C THR A 300 4.73 16.75 5.13
N VAL A 301 3.63 16.44 5.80
CA VAL A 301 2.36 16.05 5.19
C VAL A 301 1.35 17.17 5.42
N SER A 302 0.75 17.67 4.33
CA SER A 302 -0.36 18.62 4.42
C SER A 302 -1.66 17.84 4.57
N THR A 303 -2.36 18.04 5.68
CA THR A 303 -3.64 17.37 5.99
C THR A 303 -4.76 18.42 6.07
N PRO A 304 -6.04 18.01 6.03
CA PRO A 304 -7.16 18.95 6.26
C PRO A 304 -7.10 19.68 7.61
N ARG A 305 -6.39 19.13 8.59
CA ARG A 305 -6.24 19.71 9.93
C ARG A 305 -5.03 20.64 10.04
N GLY A 306 -4.14 20.65 9.05
CA GLY A 306 -2.89 21.40 9.05
C GLY A 306 -1.68 20.51 8.74
N ARG A 307 -0.48 21.07 8.91
CA ARG A 307 0.77 20.38 8.58
C ARG A 307 1.19 19.45 9.71
N ILE A 308 1.50 18.21 9.37
CA ILE A 308 2.22 17.26 10.24
C ILE A 308 3.66 17.23 9.74
N SER A 309 4.64 17.45 10.62
CA SER A 309 6.06 17.36 10.25
C SER A 309 6.83 16.43 11.18
N LEU A 310 7.82 15.77 10.63
CA LEU A 310 8.79 14.96 11.36
C LEU A 310 10.20 15.30 10.84
N ASN A 311 11.06 15.77 11.73
CA ASN A 311 12.51 15.81 11.51
C ASN A 311 13.14 14.68 12.30
N TYR A 312 14.00 13.90 11.65
CA TYR A 312 14.74 12.80 12.24
C TYR A 312 16.23 13.00 12.04
N LEU A 313 17.03 12.74 13.09
CA LEU A 313 18.49 12.75 13.05
C LEU A 313 19.06 11.59 13.88
N LYS A 314 19.94 10.82 13.26
CA LYS A 314 20.82 9.82 13.88
C LYS A 314 22.23 10.39 13.98
N GLN A 315 22.79 10.43 15.18
CA GLN A 315 24.14 10.91 15.42
C GLN A 315 24.89 10.05 16.44
N ASN A 316 26.22 10.06 16.36
CA ASN A 316 27.05 9.42 17.38
C ASN A 316 27.15 10.35 18.58
N ASN A 317 26.97 9.80 19.77
CA ASN A 317 27.26 10.48 21.02
C ASN A 317 28.64 10.03 21.50
N ASN A 318 29.62 10.93 21.32
CA ASN A 318 31.01 10.69 21.67
C ASN A 318 31.31 10.95 23.17
N GLU A 319 30.35 11.51 23.92
CA GLU A 319 30.53 11.84 25.34
C GLU A 319 30.19 10.65 26.25
N GLU A 320 29.32 9.74 25.82
CA GLU A 320 28.90 8.54 26.55
C GLU A 320 29.19 7.26 25.74
N GLY A 321 30.46 6.87 25.67
CA GLY A 321 30.87 5.49 25.36
C GLY A 321 30.39 4.89 24.03
N ASN A 322 30.51 5.63 22.91
CA ASN A 322 30.06 5.20 21.58
C ASN A 322 28.56 4.84 21.51
N SER A 323 27.70 5.62 22.17
CA SER A 323 26.25 5.49 22.01
C SER A 323 25.77 6.16 20.72
N ILE A 324 24.64 5.68 20.18
CA ILE A 324 23.95 6.30 19.04
C ILE A 324 22.73 7.02 19.58
N GLU A 325 22.60 8.30 19.28
CA GLU A 325 21.45 9.12 19.62
C GLU A 325 20.50 9.24 18.41
N PHE A 326 19.20 9.11 18.69
CA PHE A 326 18.12 9.29 17.72
C PHE A 326 17.21 10.43 18.18
N ILE A 327 17.19 11.52 17.40
CA ILE A 327 16.43 12.73 17.70
C ILE A 327 15.23 12.81 16.77
N TYR A 328 14.05 13.07 17.35
CA TYR A 328 12.80 13.25 16.62
C TYR A 328 12.14 14.56 17.01
N GLU A 329 11.88 15.42 16.03
CA GLU A 329 11.06 16.63 16.21
C GLU A 329 9.75 16.45 15.45
N ILE A 330 8.65 16.32 16.19
CA ILE A 330 7.33 16.08 15.63
C ILE A 330 6.45 17.29 15.87
N THR A 331 5.83 17.82 14.81
CA THR A 331 4.79 18.85 14.91
C THR A 331 3.46 18.26 14.46
N LEU A 332 2.45 18.38 15.33
CA LEU A 332 1.07 18.05 15.03
C LEU A 332 0.23 19.33 14.97
N PRO A 333 -0.73 19.44 14.05
CA PRO A 333 -1.66 20.56 14.06
C PRO A 333 -2.61 20.49 15.26
N PRO A 334 -3.27 21.60 15.62
CA PRO A 334 -4.28 21.61 16.69
C PRO A 334 -5.38 20.58 16.46
N CYS A 335 -5.89 20.00 17.55
CA CYS A 335 -7.00 19.04 17.53
C CYS A 335 -6.69 17.78 16.68
N THR A 336 -5.41 17.43 16.57
CA THR A 336 -4.90 16.12 16.14
C THR A 336 -4.15 15.48 17.30
N SER A 337 -4.28 14.17 17.46
CA SER A 337 -3.50 13.36 18.41
C SER A 337 -2.64 12.34 17.67
N GLY A 338 -1.50 11.99 18.25
CA GLY A 338 -0.50 11.13 17.63
C GLY A 338 -0.17 9.91 18.48
N THR A 339 0.05 8.76 17.82
CA THR A 339 0.76 7.62 18.38
C THR A 339 2.13 7.54 17.74
N PHE A 340 3.18 7.75 18.53
CA PHE A 340 4.56 7.63 18.08
C PHE A 340 5.12 6.27 18.45
N TYR A 341 5.72 5.59 17.49
CA TYR A 341 6.35 4.30 17.63
C TYR A 341 7.86 4.50 17.61
N ILE A 342 8.52 4.20 18.73
CA ILE A 342 9.97 4.24 18.82
C ILE A 342 10.48 2.87 18.33
N PRO A 343 11.25 2.83 17.24
CA PRO A 343 11.92 1.61 16.81
C PRO A 343 13.11 1.38 17.73
N ILE A 344 13.22 0.16 18.26
CA ILE A 344 14.28 -0.18 19.19
C ILE A 344 15.00 -1.41 18.64
N ALA A 345 16.31 -1.33 18.45
CA ALA A 345 17.12 -2.50 18.11
C ALA A 345 17.46 -3.28 19.39
N ILE A 346 17.20 -4.59 19.42
CA ILE A 346 17.73 -5.50 20.46
C ILE A 346 18.97 -6.16 19.88
N ASP A 347 20.07 -6.11 20.62
CA ASP A 347 21.14 -7.10 20.51
C ASP A 347 20.85 -8.18 21.58
N ASP A 348 20.91 -9.46 21.22
CA ASP A 348 20.35 -10.64 21.94
C ASP A 348 20.94 -10.93 23.34
N LYS A 349 21.59 -9.96 23.99
CA LYS A 349 22.21 -10.13 25.31
C LYS A 349 21.33 -9.58 26.42
N GLU A 350 20.78 -10.52 27.20
CA GLU A 350 20.15 -10.44 28.54
C GLU A 350 20.15 -9.09 29.22
N PHE A 351 19.01 -8.65 29.78
CA PHE A 351 18.48 -7.30 29.75
C PHE A 351 17.36 -6.95 30.77
N ALA A 352 17.60 -6.88 32.09
CA ALA A 352 16.58 -6.49 33.08
C ALA A 352 16.22 -4.97 33.06
N LEU A 353 14.92 -4.65 33.15
CA LEU A 353 14.36 -3.28 33.19
C LEU A 353 14.20 -2.78 34.64
N SER A 354 14.73 -1.59 34.97
CA SER A 354 14.45 -0.89 36.22
C SER A 354 13.54 0.33 36.00
N ASN A 355 12.52 0.46 36.86
CA ASN A 355 11.47 1.48 36.80
C ASN A 355 11.89 2.76 37.54
N GLU A 356 12.50 3.73 36.87
CA GLU A 356 12.47 5.14 37.32
C GLU A 356 12.30 6.09 36.13
N ILE A 357 11.12 6.71 36.04
CA ILE A 357 10.71 7.61 34.95
C ILE A 357 10.63 9.04 35.49
N LYS A 358 11.56 9.92 35.08
CA LYS A 358 11.44 11.39 35.15
C LYS A 358 12.11 12.05 33.93
N ARG A 359 11.59 13.21 33.53
CA ARG A 359 11.98 14.07 32.39
C ARG A 359 13.50 14.14 32.12
N ARG A 360 13.85 14.19 30.82
CA ARG A 360 15.17 14.06 30.17
C ARG A 360 15.72 12.63 30.18
N PHE A 361 16.33 12.26 29.04
CA PHE A 361 17.39 11.25 28.84
C PHE A 361 17.10 9.99 28.02
N ASN A 362 18.09 9.75 27.13
CA ASN A 362 18.82 8.52 26.83
C ASN A 362 18.25 7.24 27.43
N LEU A 363 17.68 6.40 26.56
CA LEU A 363 17.35 5.04 26.90
C LEU A 363 17.61 4.10 25.72
N ALA A 364 18.48 3.13 25.99
CA ALA A 364 18.65 1.90 25.25
C ALA A 364 17.89 0.77 25.98
N ARG A 365 16.87 0.20 25.34
CA ARG A 365 16.66 -1.26 25.17
C ARG A 365 15.28 -1.64 24.64
N SER A 366 15.36 -2.58 23.71
CA SER A 366 14.39 -3.56 23.24
C SER A 366 13.13 -3.20 22.45
N ALA A 367 13.01 -3.84 21.27
CA ALA A 367 11.97 -3.79 20.23
C ALA A 367 10.59 -4.16 20.76
N VAL A 368 10.07 -3.29 21.59
CA VAL A 368 8.65 -3.16 21.87
C VAL A 368 8.37 -1.71 21.50
N SER A 369 7.50 -1.47 20.52
CA SER A 369 7.09 -0.09 20.27
C SER A 369 6.48 0.43 21.57
N THR A 370 7.17 1.35 22.23
CA THR A 370 6.63 1.98 23.42
C THR A 370 5.59 2.98 22.94
N ARG A 371 4.31 2.67 23.18
CA ARG A 371 3.18 3.47 22.72
C ARG A 371 3.12 4.76 23.53
N HIS A 372 3.43 5.88 22.89
CA HIS A 372 3.25 7.20 23.50
C HIS A 372 2.08 7.93 22.83
N GLN A 373 1.06 8.29 23.63
CA GLN A 373 -0.07 9.10 23.18
C GLN A 373 0.18 10.58 23.46
N TRP A 374 0.02 11.42 22.44
CA TRP A 374 0.18 12.86 22.53
C TRP A 374 -1.15 13.57 22.28
N TYR A 375 -1.48 14.55 23.11
CA TYR A 375 -2.68 15.38 22.98
C TYR A 375 -2.26 16.83 22.69
N SER A 376 -2.73 17.41 21.58
CA SER A 376 -2.65 18.86 21.37
C SER A 376 -3.89 19.52 22.00
N SER A 377 -3.70 20.59 22.79
CA SER A 377 -4.80 21.26 23.48
C SER A 377 -5.66 22.06 22.50
N CYS A 378 -6.97 21.78 22.43
CA CYS A 378 -7.93 22.66 21.75
C CYS A 378 -8.30 23.83 22.68
N ARG A 379 -8.04 25.08 22.29
CA ARG A 379 -8.78 26.22 22.85
C ARG A 379 -10.13 26.26 22.12
N LYS A 380 -11.23 26.03 22.85
CA LYS A 380 -12.56 26.39 22.36
C LYS A 380 -12.58 27.91 22.16
N GLY A 381 -12.55 28.36 20.91
CA GLY A 381 -12.93 29.72 20.59
C GLY A 381 -14.38 29.91 21.02
N ARG A 382 -14.61 30.83 21.96
CA ARG A 382 -15.96 31.35 22.22
C ARG A 382 -16.40 32.04 20.92
N GLN A 383 -17.48 31.55 20.31
CA GLN A 383 -18.41 32.39 19.57
C GLN A 383 -19.67 32.52 20.41
#